data_AF-A0A257XBI3-F1
#
_entry.id   AF-A0A257XBI3-F1
#
_cell.length_a   1.000
_cell.length_b   1.000
_cell.length_c   1.000
_cell.angle_alpha   90.00
_cell.angle_beta   90.00
_cell.angle_gamma   90.00
#
_symmetry.space_group_name_H-M   'P 1'
#
loop_
_entity.id
_entity.type
_entity.pdbx_description
1 polymer ?
#
loop_
_entity_poly.entity_id
_entity_poly.type
_entity_poly.pdbx_seq_one_letter_code
_entity_poly.pdbx_strand_id
1 'polypeptide(L)'
;MKLLPCSLLGAMLLAATAAHAQKNIANDELDMATGTRVQVRSVFDPLPSSGYAPMRIVATNGTNRNARWGFDFHSQTTYYRQQNQHDSSFAVDVPARSTQSALFLVPLAVSYGDSSMGNNGQMLRVEISGTGFITQPKIEHENRGGAFPALALSEALAEFSITKLNKEVEAKLRSGGGYYGGTKAFGSRFEPADLPESWLGYSGFDFILLSSTDWQKLKPAVKRALLEWVRLGGKLHVYVSAGTTAVSLGLPEGADATSLGKITTLPWDGKTLPAGETLNRYWGATQRTTSLTSDHATTGHWPLLGLLGTRSFASWQVIVFLVIFGLLVGPVNLFVLAPAGKRHKLFVTTPLLSIGASIVMVVLILLQDGTGGIGRRFIAINLEPAEASAYVTQEQVSRTGVMLGTAFEMKQPVLIEPLAMPDTPWVKLKNVGTSQPTSLTQEGRERRGNFFQSRAEQGQVLRAAISTRARLELKAGAAPDAPPTLISALGFTVDELFYTDAAGGYWRLEKPLSTGQSATLVKADESAHRLWREAAIQPAVQSLRDRLAIAIKDRRSYFIAKARSAPDFTLDTLSSIRWENDQIVVFGPVTQP
;
A
#
# COMPACT_ATOMS: atom_id res chain seq x y z
N MET A 1 -55.18 -47.39 7.74
CA MET A 1 -54.01 -48.04 7.08
C MET A 1 -53.65 -47.18 5.87
N LYS A 2 -52.64 -46.31 6.00
CA LYS A 2 -51.22 -46.53 5.56
C LYS A 2 -51.14 -46.59 4.03
N LEU A 3 -50.34 -45.86 3.25
CA LEU A 3 -49.20 -44.92 3.34
C LEU A 3 -49.10 -44.34 1.90
N LEU A 4 -48.90 -43.05 1.59
CA LEU A 4 -47.65 -42.28 1.59
C LEU A 4 -47.94 -40.87 0.98
N PRO A 5 -47.31 -39.78 1.45
CA PRO A 5 -47.46 -38.45 0.86
C PRO A 5 -46.31 -38.11 -0.12
N CYS A 6 -46.65 -37.42 -1.21
CA CYS A 6 -45.72 -36.77 -2.13
C CYS A 6 -45.00 -35.61 -1.44
N SER A 7 -43.67 -35.68 -1.40
CA SER A 7 -42.77 -34.64 -0.91
C SER A 7 -42.74 -33.45 -1.89
N LEU A 8 -43.24 -32.30 -1.46
CA LEU A 8 -42.94 -31.00 -2.08
C LEU A 8 -41.46 -30.66 -1.84
N LEU A 9 -40.64 -30.65 -2.90
CA LEU A 9 -39.36 -29.93 -2.90
C LEU A 9 -39.64 -28.45 -3.18
N GLY A 10 -39.63 -27.63 -2.13
CA GLY A 10 -39.65 -26.18 -2.25
C GLY A 10 -38.29 -25.66 -2.71
N ALA A 11 -38.22 -25.18 -3.95
CA ALA A 11 -37.11 -24.39 -4.44
C ALA A 11 -37.16 -23.00 -3.78
N MET A 12 -36.34 -22.79 -2.74
CA MET A 12 -36.03 -21.44 -2.25
C MET A 12 -35.14 -20.74 -3.28
N LEU A 13 -35.78 -20.00 -4.19
CA LEU A 13 -35.14 -18.95 -4.99
C LEU A 13 -34.77 -17.80 -4.04
N LEU A 14 -33.51 -17.75 -3.63
CA LEU A 14 -32.88 -16.54 -3.11
C LEU A 14 -32.84 -15.51 -4.24
N ALA A 15 -33.85 -14.66 -4.30
CA ALA A 15 -33.86 -13.47 -5.13
C ALA A 15 -32.80 -12.51 -4.62
N ALA A 16 -31.61 -12.55 -5.24
CA ALA A 16 -30.65 -11.46 -5.13
C ALA A 16 -31.25 -10.24 -5.85
N THR A 17 -31.84 -9.32 -5.09
CA THR A 17 -32.18 -7.99 -5.59
C THR A 17 -30.92 -7.37 -6.18
N ALA A 18 -30.93 -7.07 -7.48
CA ALA A 18 -29.86 -6.37 -8.16
C ALA A 18 -29.78 -4.94 -7.62
N ALA A 19 -28.96 -4.75 -6.58
CA ALA A 19 -28.54 -3.41 -6.15
C ALA A 19 -27.70 -2.80 -7.27
N HIS A 20 -28.12 -1.63 -7.78
CA HIS A 20 -27.47 -0.86 -8.84
C HIS A 20 -26.06 -0.32 -8.48
N ALA A 21 -25.55 -0.64 -7.29
CA ALA A 21 -24.28 -0.14 -6.75
C ALA A 21 -23.05 -0.99 -7.11
N GLN A 22 -23.22 -2.18 -7.69
CA GLN A 22 -22.13 -3.16 -7.88
C GLN A 22 -22.04 -3.67 -9.32
N LYS A 23 -20.81 -3.76 -9.83
CA LYS A 23 -20.53 -4.29 -11.16
C LYS A 23 -20.23 -5.79 -11.14
N ASN A 24 -20.93 -6.54 -11.98
CA ASN A 24 -20.62 -7.94 -12.27
C ASN A 24 -19.55 -7.98 -13.36
N ILE A 25 -18.34 -8.43 -13.01
CA ILE A 25 -17.23 -8.64 -13.96
C ILE A 25 -17.42 -9.99 -14.67
N ALA A 26 -17.88 -11.00 -13.92
CA ALA A 26 -18.25 -12.31 -14.45
C ALA A 26 -19.54 -12.80 -13.78
N ASN A 27 -20.42 -13.43 -14.55
CA ASN A 27 -21.60 -14.15 -14.05
C ASN A 27 -21.90 -15.27 -15.05
N ASP A 28 -21.12 -16.35 -14.97
CA ASP A 28 -21.16 -17.43 -15.94
C ASP A 28 -21.80 -18.67 -15.33
N GLU A 29 -22.67 -19.30 -16.12
CA GLU A 29 -23.08 -20.68 -15.89
C GLU A 29 -22.08 -21.57 -16.64
N LEU A 30 -21.21 -22.22 -15.86
CA LEU A 30 -20.06 -22.98 -16.38
C LEU A 30 -20.50 -24.33 -16.93
N ASP A 31 -21.53 -24.93 -16.33
CA ASP A 31 -22.16 -26.16 -16.80
C ASP A 31 -23.62 -26.19 -16.37
N MET A 32 -24.52 -26.05 -17.35
CA MET A 32 -25.97 -26.06 -17.16
C MET A 32 -26.48 -27.41 -16.64
N ALA A 33 -25.85 -28.52 -17.02
CA ALA A 33 -26.32 -29.85 -16.63
C ALA A 33 -26.09 -30.13 -15.15
N THR A 34 -25.02 -29.57 -14.57
CA THR A 34 -24.75 -29.69 -13.14
C THR A 34 -25.25 -28.49 -12.34
N GLY A 35 -25.57 -27.36 -12.98
CA GLY A 35 -25.90 -26.10 -12.31
C GLY A 35 -24.65 -25.40 -11.76
N THR A 36 -23.48 -25.74 -12.28
CA THR A 36 -22.20 -25.17 -11.85
C THR A 36 -22.07 -23.75 -12.37
N ARG A 37 -21.85 -22.78 -11.48
CA ARG A 37 -21.82 -21.35 -11.83
C ARG A 37 -20.82 -20.56 -11.01
N VAL A 38 -20.37 -19.45 -11.56
CA VAL A 38 -19.44 -18.53 -10.89
C VAL A 38 -19.87 -17.09 -11.11
N GLN A 39 -19.78 -16.28 -10.05
CA GLN A 39 -19.99 -14.85 -10.10
C GLN A 39 -18.79 -14.14 -9.48
N VAL A 40 -18.27 -13.13 -10.19
CA VAL A 40 -17.19 -12.25 -9.76
C VAL A 40 -17.72 -10.82 -9.80
N ARG A 41 -17.77 -10.16 -8.63
CA ARG A 41 -18.34 -8.82 -8.48
C ARG A 41 -17.35 -7.91 -7.78
N SER A 42 -17.21 -6.68 -8.26
CA SER A 42 -16.52 -5.65 -7.49
C SER A 42 -17.45 -5.07 -6.42
N VAL A 43 -16.92 -4.83 -5.23
CA VAL A 43 -17.64 -4.10 -4.16
C VAL A 43 -17.83 -2.63 -4.50
N PHE A 44 -16.89 -2.04 -5.25
CA PHE A 44 -16.90 -0.64 -5.69
C PHE A 44 -17.05 -0.54 -7.19
N ASP A 45 -17.92 0.37 -7.67
CA ASP A 45 -18.08 0.63 -9.11
C ASP A 45 -18.08 2.14 -9.43
N PRO A 46 -17.14 2.65 -10.25
CA PRO A 46 -15.98 1.96 -10.81
C PRO A 46 -14.99 1.43 -9.75
N LEU A 47 -13.99 0.67 -10.16
CA LEU A 47 -12.91 0.21 -9.27
C LEU A 47 -12.10 1.40 -8.70
N PRO A 48 -11.22 1.22 -7.68
CA PRO A 48 -10.22 2.23 -7.29
C PRO A 48 -8.98 2.25 -8.22
N SER A 49 -8.18 3.32 -8.24
CA SER A 49 -7.12 3.51 -9.26
C SER A 49 -5.76 2.91 -8.87
N SER A 50 -5.66 2.39 -7.66
CA SER A 50 -4.46 1.85 -7.05
C SER A 50 -4.87 1.07 -5.79
N GLY A 51 -3.91 0.60 -4.99
CA GLY A 51 -4.20 -0.14 -3.77
C GLY A 51 -4.86 -1.49 -4.08
N TYR A 52 -5.86 -1.88 -3.29
CA TYR A 52 -6.60 -3.12 -3.47
C TYR A 52 -8.05 -2.87 -3.87
N ALA A 53 -8.54 -3.71 -4.78
CA ALA A 53 -9.93 -3.84 -5.14
C ALA A 53 -10.54 -5.08 -4.46
N PRO A 54 -11.53 -4.91 -3.56
CA PRO A 54 -12.25 -6.04 -2.99
C PRO A 54 -13.21 -6.66 -4.03
N MET A 55 -12.98 -7.94 -4.33
CA MET A 55 -13.74 -8.76 -5.27
C MET A 55 -14.52 -9.82 -4.52
N ARG A 56 -15.85 -9.78 -4.61
CA ARG A 56 -16.73 -10.82 -4.08
C ARG A 56 -16.89 -11.93 -5.11
N ILE A 57 -16.57 -13.14 -4.68
CA ILE A 57 -16.73 -14.37 -5.46
C ILE A 57 -17.89 -15.15 -4.89
N VAL A 58 -18.75 -15.67 -5.76
CA VAL A 58 -19.77 -16.66 -5.43
C VAL A 58 -19.60 -17.83 -6.40
N ALA A 59 -19.13 -18.95 -5.88
CA ALA A 59 -18.82 -20.16 -6.62
C ALA A 59 -19.79 -21.27 -6.23
N THR A 60 -20.56 -21.81 -7.17
CA THR A 60 -21.49 -22.91 -6.94
C THR A 60 -21.02 -24.13 -7.70
N ASN A 61 -20.62 -25.17 -6.97
CA ASN A 61 -20.22 -26.45 -7.54
C ASN A 61 -21.44 -27.38 -7.58
N GLY A 62 -21.99 -27.54 -8.78
CA GLY A 62 -23.12 -28.42 -9.04
C GLY A 62 -22.74 -29.89 -9.18
N THR A 63 -21.45 -30.23 -9.14
CA THR A 63 -20.98 -31.61 -9.36
C THR A 63 -21.02 -32.45 -8.08
N ASN A 64 -20.83 -33.76 -8.23
CA ASN A 64 -20.73 -34.71 -7.12
C ASN A 64 -19.30 -34.84 -6.56
N ARG A 65 -18.35 -34.00 -6.98
CA ARG A 65 -16.95 -34.06 -6.55
C ARG A 65 -16.53 -32.74 -5.94
N ASN A 66 -15.70 -32.81 -4.91
CA ASN A 66 -15.04 -31.62 -4.39
C ASN A 66 -14.11 -31.05 -5.47
N ALA A 67 -14.09 -29.73 -5.60
CA ALA A 67 -13.25 -29.03 -6.55
C ALA A 67 -12.51 -27.90 -5.84
N ARG A 68 -11.36 -27.52 -6.40
CA ARG A 68 -10.64 -26.31 -6.03
C ARG A 68 -10.60 -25.41 -7.25
N TRP A 69 -11.10 -24.20 -7.11
CA TRP A 69 -11.17 -23.23 -8.21
C TRP A 69 -10.10 -22.17 -8.01
N GLY A 70 -9.32 -21.92 -9.06
CA GLY A 70 -8.30 -20.88 -9.13
C GLY A 70 -8.85 -19.62 -9.78
N PHE A 71 -8.38 -18.48 -9.28
CA PHE A 71 -8.73 -17.15 -9.77
C PHE A 71 -7.45 -16.34 -9.93
N ASP A 72 -7.06 -16.10 -11.18
CA ASP A 72 -5.88 -15.34 -11.55
C ASP A 72 -6.31 -13.96 -12.02
N PHE A 73 -5.87 -12.92 -11.32
CA PHE A 73 -6.15 -11.52 -11.63
C PHE A 73 -4.90 -10.85 -12.19
N HIS A 74 -5.06 -10.23 -13.35
CA HIS A 74 -4.03 -9.43 -14.01
C HIS A 74 -4.51 -7.98 -14.10
N SER A 75 -4.01 -7.13 -13.21
CA SER A 75 -4.23 -5.68 -13.28
C SER A 75 -3.14 -5.03 -14.12
N GLN A 76 -3.51 -4.21 -15.10
CA GLN A 76 -2.58 -3.61 -16.03
C GLN A 76 -2.97 -2.15 -16.35
N THR A 77 -1.98 -1.26 -16.42
CA THR A 77 -2.18 0.10 -16.95
C THR A 77 -2.03 0.09 -18.46
N THR A 78 -3.01 0.62 -19.18
CA THR A 78 -3.02 0.68 -20.65
C THR A 78 -2.45 2.03 -21.11
N TYR A 79 -1.13 2.10 -21.24
CA TYR A 79 -0.43 3.23 -21.84
C TYR A 79 0.49 2.76 -22.99
N TYR A 80 0.72 3.62 -23.99
CA TYR A 80 1.52 3.28 -25.17
C TYR A 80 2.98 3.05 -24.76
N ARG A 81 3.49 1.82 -25.00
CA ARG A 81 4.87 1.35 -24.71
C ARG A 81 5.26 1.17 -23.24
N GLN A 82 4.43 1.55 -22.28
CA GLN A 82 4.69 1.31 -20.85
C GLN A 82 3.44 0.75 -20.17
N GLN A 83 3.51 -0.51 -19.75
CA GLN A 83 2.41 -1.20 -19.10
C GLN A 83 2.87 -1.68 -17.73
N ASN A 84 2.45 -0.96 -16.69
CA ASN A 84 2.62 -1.43 -15.32
C ASN A 84 1.59 -2.55 -15.08
N GLN A 85 2.01 -3.61 -14.41
CA GLN A 85 1.17 -4.77 -14.13
C GLN A 85 1.33 -5.26 -12.68
N HIS A 86 0.23 -5.78 -12.15
CA HIS A 86 0.17 -6.44 -10.85
C HIS A 86 -0.65 -7.72 -10.99
N ASP A 87 0.03 -8.85 -10.85
CA ASP A 87 -0.53 -10.19 -10.92
C ASP A 87 -0.87 -10.71 -9.53
N SER A 88 -2.01 -11.37 -9.38
CA SER A 88 -2.36 -12.04 -8.14
C SER A 88 -3.21 -13.28 -8.35
N SER A 89 -2.98 -14.30 -7.53
CA SER A 89 -3.67 -15.59 -7.64
C SER A 89 -4.33 -15.97 -6.33
N PHE A 90 -5.58 -16.43 -6.41
CA PHE A 90 -6.38 -16.88 -5.28
C PHE A 90 -7.01 -18.23 -5.60
N ALA A 91 -7.41 -18.96 -4.56
CA ALA A 91 -8.14 -20.21 -4.73
C ALA A 91 -9.21 -20.38 -3.65
N VAL A 92 -10.31 -21.04 -4.02
CA VAL A 92 -11.38 -21.44 -3.09
C VAL A 92 -11.66 -22.92 -3.27
N ASP A 93 -11.70 -23.65 -2.16
CA ASP A 93 -12.19 -25.02 -2.15
C ASP A 93 -13.72 -24.98 -2.16
N VAL A 94 -14.33 -25.61 -3.17
CA VAL A 94 -15.78 -25.65 -3.41
C VAL A 94 -16.25 -27.10 -3.31
N PRO A 95 -16.74 -27.55 -2.14
CA PRO A 95 -17.24 -28.90 -1.96
C PRO A 95 -18.35 -29.27 -2.95
N ALA A 96 -18.53 -30.57 -3.18
CA ALA A 96 -19.60 -31.09 -4.03
C ALA A 96 -20.98 -30.55 -3.58
N ARG A 97 -21.82 -30.20 -4.55
CA ARG A 97 -23.21 -29.70 -4.34
C ARG A 97 -23.30 -28.53 -3.34
N SER A 98 -22.33 -27.62 -3.37
CA SER A 98 -22.29 -26.50 -2.44
C SER A 98 -22.04 -25.17 -3.14
N THR A 99 -22.44 -24.09 -2.48
CA THR A 99 -22.10 -22.71 -2.85
C THR A 99 -21.17 -22.13 -1.81
N GLN A 100 -20.04 -21.59 -2.26
CA GLN A 100 -19.07 -20.90 -1.43
C GLN A 100 -18.99 -19.43 -1.84
N SER A 101 -18.75 -18.57 -0.87
CA SER A 101 -18.45 -17.16 -1.13
C SER A 101 -17.12 -16.78 -0.49
N ALA A 102 -16.34 -15.99 -1.22
CA ALA A 102 -15.07 -15.46 -0.75
C ALA A 102 -14.95 -13.98 -1.13
N LEU A 103 -14.17 -13.25 -0.34
CA LEU A 103 -13.79 -11.87 -0.64
C LEU A 103 -12.28 -11.84 -0.87
N PHE A 104 -11.87 -11.57 -2.11
CA PHE A 104 -10.48 -11.43 -2.47
C PHE A 104 -10.08 -9.96 -2.49
N LEU A 105 -8.94 -9.64 -1.91
CA LEU A 105 -8.32 -8.33 -2.02
C LEU A 105 -7.34 -8.36 -3.18
N VAL A 106 -7.77 -7.90 -4.35
CA VAL A 106 -6.99 -7.93 -5.59
C VAL A 106 -6.16 -6.65 -5.69
N PRO A 107 -4.82 -6.69 -5.65
CA PRO A 107 -4.02 -5.51 -5.80
C PRO A 107 -4.08 -4.97 -7.23
N LEU A 108 -4.05 -3.64 -7.37
CA LEU A 108 -4.14 -2.95 -8.64
C LEU A 108 -2.80 -2.33 -9.06
N ALA A 109 -2.54 -2.30 -10.36
CA ALA A 109 -1.36 -1.68 -10.94
C ALA A 109 -1.47 -0.14 -10.86
N VAL A 110 -0.39 0.50 -10.42
CA VAL A 110 -0.26 1.96 -10.37
C VAL A 110 0.30 2.47 -11.70
N SER A 111 -0.22 3.59 -12.19
CA SER A 111 0.29 4.27 -13.39
C SER A 111 1.51 5.11 -13.04
N TYR A 112 2.70 4.53 -13.18
CA TYR A 112 3.98 5.25 -13.09
C TYR A 112 4.43 5.76 -14.45
N GLY A 113 5.29 6.78 -14.45
CA GLY A 113 5.83 7.42 -15.66
C GLY A 113 5.35 8.85 -15.83
N ASP A 114 5.47 9.38 -17.04
CA ASP A 114 5.10 10.76 -17.36
C ASP A 114 3.57 10.95 -17.38
N SER A 115 3.06 11.71 -16.41
CA SER A 115 1.64 12.04 -16.26
C SER A 115 1.11 13.04 -17.29
N SER A 116 1.97 13.67 -18.11
CA SER A 116 1.58 14.73 -19.06
C SER A 116 0.76 14.23 -20.25
N MET A 117 0.80 12.93 -20.55
CA MET A 117 0.16 12.31 -21.73
C MET A 117 -1.15 11.57 -21.41
N GLY A 118 -2.04 12.21 -20.65
CA GLY A 118 -3.49 12.23 -20.86
C GLY A 118 -4.36 10.95 -20.87
N ASN A 119 -3.81 9.72 -20.80
CA ASN A 119 -4.61 8.50 -20.78
C ASN A 119 -4.09 7.48 -19.76
N ASN A 120 -4.75 7.39 -18.61
CA ASN A 120 -4.50 6.38 -17.58
C ASN A 120 -5.58 5.30 -17.63
N GLY A 121 -5.72 4.63 -18.78
CA GLY A 121 -6.58 3.46 -18.85
C GLY A 121 -6.04 2.36 -17.94
N GLN A 122 -6.95 1.64 -17.30
CA GLN A 122 -6.66 0.46 -16.51
C GLN A 122 -7.49 -0.69 -17.04
N MET A 123 -6.87 -1.86 -17.06
CA MET A 123 -7.50 -3.12 -17.41
C MET A 123 -7.38 -4.05 -16.20
N LEU A 124 -8.48 -4.68 -15.82
CA LEU A 124 -8.44 -5.81 -14.92
C LEU A 124 -8.95 -7.03 -15.67
N ARG A 125 -8.08 -8.04 -15.81
CA ARG A 125 -8.45 -9.33 -16.36
C ARG A 125 -8.57 -10.34 -15.22
N VAL A 126 -9.61 -11.17 -15.27
CA VAL A 126 -9.76 -12.33 -14.40
C VAL A 126 -9.85 -13.60 -15.24
N GLU A 127 -9.04 -14.59 -14.89
CA GLU A 127 -9.08 -15.93 -15.43
C GLU A 127 -9.51 -16.91 -14.33
N ILE A 128 -10.48 -17.77 -14.65
CA ILE A 128 -11.07 -18.71 -13.70
C ILE A 128 -10.76 -20.12 -14.20
N SER A 129 -10.14 -20.91 -13.34
CA SER A 129 -9.75 -22.28 -13.62
C SER A 129 -10.34 -23.25 -12.58
N GLY A 130 -10.70 -24.45 -13.01
CA GLY A 130 -11.27 -25.47 -12.14
C GLY A 130 -11.28 -26.85 -12.77
N THR A 131 -11.62 -27.86 -11.98
CA THR A 131 -11.69 -29.24 -12.48
C THR A 131 -12.84 -29.35 -13.50
N GLY A 132 -12.51 -29.57 -14.77
CA GLY A 132 -13.49 -29.79 -15.85
C GLY A 132 -13.93 -28.53 -16.62
N PHE A 133 -13.38 -27.35 -16.32
CA PHE A 133 -13.62 -26.14 -17.12
C PHE A 133 -12.45 -25.14 -17.02
N ILE A 134 -12.28 -24.35 -18.09
CA ILE A 134 -11.46 -23.14 -18.11
C ILE A 134 -12.32 -22.08 -18.78
N THR A 135 -12.54 -20.95 -18.12
CA THR A 135 -13.31 -19.85 -18.72
C THR A 135 -12.44 -18.99 -19.60
N GLN A 136 -13.01 -18.39 -20.65
CA GLN A 136 -12.34 -17.29 -21.32
C GLN A 136 -12.08 -16.14 -20.33
N PRO A 137 -10.90 -15.49 -20.39
CA PRO A 137 -10.60 -14.38 -19.50
C PRO A 137 -11.66 -13.27 -19.63
N LYS A 138 -12.17 -12.80 -18.50
CA LYS A 138 -13.08 -11.65 -18.46
C LYS A 138 -12.27 -10.40 -18.24
N ILE A 139 -12.56 -9.38 -19.04
CA ILE A 139 -11.77 -8.16 -19.07
C ILE A 139 -12.67 -6.98 -18.73
N GLU A 140 -12.27 -6.23 -17.72
CA GLU A 140 -12.86 -4.98 -17.32
C GLU A 140 -11.91 -3.85 -17.74
N HIS A 141 -12.45 -2.86 -18.47
CA HIS A 141 -11.68 -1.71 -18.94
C HIS A 141 -12.24 -0.44 -18.32
N GLU A 142 -11.35 0.35 -17.70
CA GLU A 142 -11.73 1.63 -17.12
C GLU A 142 -10.75 2.72 -17.55
N ASN A 143 -11.28 3.78 -18.16
CA ASN A 143 -10.48 4.96 -18.48
C ASN A 143 -10.49 5.93 -17.31
N ARG A 144 -9.30 6.30 -16.83
CA ARG A 144 -9.15 7.13 -15.64
C ARG A 144 -8.48 8.47 -15.87
N GLY A 145 -9.08 9.52 -15.27
CA GLY A 145 -8.50 10.86 -15.25
C GLY A 145 -7.57 10.99 -14.06
N GLY A 146 -6.31 11.37 -14.29
CA GLY A 146 -5.29 11.49 -13.23
C GLY A 146 -5.35 12.76 -12.37
N ALA A 147 -6.32 13.65 -12.60
CA ALA A 147 -6.39 14.96 -11.95
C ALA A 147 -7.36 15.04 -10.76
N PHE A 148 -8.01 13.93 -10.39
CA PHE A 148 -9.08 13.90 -9.39
C PHE A 148 -8.83 12.79 -8.35
N PRO A 149 -9.03 13.04 -7.04
CA PRO A 149 -8.83 12.02 -6.01
C PRO A 149 -9.79 10.83 -6.19
N ALA A 150 -9.36 9.65 -5.77
CA ALA A 150 -10.20 8.47 -5.78
C ALA A 150 -11.24 8.55 -4.65
N LEU A 151 -12.52 8.73 -5.02
CA LEU A 151 -13.64 8.81 -4.09
C LEU A 151 -14.48 7.54 -4.14
N ALA A 152 -14.99 7.11 -2.98
CA ALA A 152 -16.07 6.14 -2.87
C ALA A 152 -17.23 6.74 -2.06
N LEU A 153 -18.47 6.44 -2.43
CA LEU A 153 -19.69 7.02 -1.86
C LEU A 153 -20.76 5.95 -1.67
N SER A 154 -21.38 5.95 -0.49
CA SER A 154 -22.44 5.00 -0.16
C SER A 154 -23.65 5.19 -1.06
N GLU A 155 -24.39 4.12 -1.29
CA GLU A 155 -25.54 4.12 -2.20
C GLU A 155 -26.59 5.18 -1.82
N ALA A 156 -26.85 5.40 -0.52
CA ALA A 156 -27.78 6.43 -0.06
C ALA A 156 -27.38 7.86 -0.48
N LEU A 157 -26.08 8.15 -0.58
CA LEU A 157 -25.59 9.44 -1.08
C LEU A 157 -25.60 9.48 -2.61
N ALA A 158 -25.31 8.35 -3.25
CA ALA A 158 -25.15 8.24 -4.69
C ALA A 158 -26.49 8.30 -5.43
N GLU A 159 -27.54 7.64 -4.93
CA GLU A 159 -28.81 7.37 -5.62
C GLU A 159 -29.38 8.60 -6.34
N PHE A 160 -29.45 9.75 -5.64
CA PHE A 160 -30.02 10.99 -6.19
C PHE A 160 -28.98 12.05 -6.57
N SER A 161 -27.69 11.81 -6.30
CA SER A 161 -26.62 12.81 -6.47
C SER A 161 -25.64 12.48 -7.60
N ILE A 162 -25.37 11.20 -7.85
CA ILE A 162 -24.23 10.78 -8.68
C ILE A 162 -24.32 11.29 -10.12
N THR A 163 -25.51 11.31 -10.73
CA THR A 163 -25.71 11.82 -12.10
C THR A 163 -25.40 13.31 -12.20
N LYS A 164 -25.81 14.11 -11.20
CA LYS A 164 -25.52 15.56 -11.18
C LYS A 164 -24.05 15.81 -10.93
N LEU A 165 -23.44 15.05 -10.02
CA LEU A 165 -22.01 15.13 -9.72
C LEU A 165 -21.15 14.78 -10.95
N ASN A 166 -21.49 13.72 -11.67
CA ASN A 166 -20.80 13.33 -12.91
C ASN A 166 -20.89 14.42 -13.99
N LYS A 167 -22.06 15.05 -14.15
CA LYS A 167 -22.24 16.18 -15.07
C LYS A 167 -21.38 17.38 -14.69
N GLU A 168 -21.26 17.66 -13.39
CA GLU A 168 -20.43 18.77 -12.89
C GLU A 168 -18.94 18.49 -13.12
N VAL A 169 -18.48 17.25 -12.90
CA VAL A 169 -17.12 16.82 -13.25
C VAL A 169 -16.85 17.01 -14.73
N GLU A 170 -17.77 16.55 -15.59
CA GLU A 170 -17.65 16.70 -17.03
C GLU A 170 -17.62 18.17 -17.47
N ALA A 171 -18.46 19.03 -16.89
CA ALA A 171 -18.48 20.46 -17.16
C ALA A 171 -17.14 21.12 -16.78
N LYS A 172 -16.61 20.78 -15.59
CA LYS A 172 -15.35 21.35 -15.09
C LYS A 172 -14.16 20.92 -15.94
N LEU A 173 -14.10 19.64 -16.35
CA LEU A 173 -13.09 19.15 -17.28
C LEU A 173 -13.14 19.88 -18.64
N ARG A 174 -14.34 20.13 -19.19
CA ARG A 174 -14.50 20.87 -20.46
C ARG A 174 -14.06 22.33 -20.37
N SER A 175 -14.31 23.00 -19.24
CA SER A 175 -13.94 24.41 -19.05
C SER A 175 -12.42 24.67 -18.93
N GLY A 176 -11.62 23.63 -18.65
CA GLY A 176 -10.17 23.73 -18.46
C GLY A 176 -9.33 23.76 -19.75
N GLY A 177 -9.94 23.90 -20.93
CA GLY A 177 -9.24 24.05 -22.21
C GLY A 177 -8.51 22.81 -22.75
N GLY A 178 -8.51 21.68 -22.03
CA GLY A 178 -7.89 20.43 -22.44
C GLY A 178 -8.91 19.31 -22.66
N TYR A 179 -8.90 18.69 -23.84
CA TYR A 179 -9.69 17.50 -24.15
C TYR A 179 -9.07 16.27 -23.45
N TYR A 180 -9.16 16.20 -22.12
CA TYR A 180 -8.66 15.04 -21.36
C TYR A 180 -9.71 13.92 -21.36
N GLY A 181 -9.36 12.77 -21.93
CA GLY A 181 -10.17 11.53 -21.98
C GLY A 181 -10.29 10.80 -20.63
N GLY A 182 -10.33 11.52 -19.51
CA GLY A 182 -10.44 10.97 -18.16
C GLY A 182 -11.87 10.58 -17.77
N THR A 183 -12.01 9.84 -16.66
CA THR A 183 -13.33 9.43 -16.15
C THR A 183 -14.25 10.62 -15.93
N LYS A 184 -15.47 10.52 -16.44
CA LYS A 184 -16.57 11.45 -16.17
C LYS A 184 -17.32 11.13 -14.88
N ALA A 185 -16.77 10.24 -14.05
CA ALA A 185 -17.38 9.79 -12.82
C ALA A 185 -16.78 10.57 -11.64
N PHE A 186 -17.65 11.03 -10.75
CA PHE A 186 -17.26 11.70 -9.52
C PHE A 186 -16.66 10.73 -8.51
N GLY A 187 -17.11 9.47 -8.47
CA GLY A 187 -16.58 8.49 -7.54
C GLY A 187 -17.24 7.13 -7.72
N SER A 188 -16.74 6.18 -6.94
CA SER A 188 -17.22 4.80 -6.91
C SER A 188 -18.41 4.66 -5.99
N ARG A 189 -19.41 3.88 -6.39
CA ARG A 189 -20.56 3.55 -5.55
C ARG A 189 -20.28 2.29 -4.75
N PHE A 190 -20.88 2.17 -3.57
CA PHE A 190 -20.86 0.93 -2.80
C PHE A 190 -22.12 0.77 -1.96
N GLU A 191 -22.44 -0.48 -1.66
CA GLU A 191 -23.45 -0.86 -0.67
C GLU A 191 -22.76 -1.08 0.69
N PRO A 192 -23.19 -0.39 1.76
CA PRO A 192 -22.64 -0.56 3.11
C PRO A 192 -22.53 -2.02 3.61
N ALA A 193 -23.48 -2.88 3.23
CA ALA A 193 -23.48 -4.29 3.62
C ALA A 193 -22.35 -5.13 3.00
N ASP A 194 -21.77 -4.66 1.90
CA ASP A 194 -20.75 -5.36 1.12
C ASP A 194 -19.33 -4.88 1.39
N LEU A 195 -19.17 -3.86 2.25
CA LEU A 195 -17.86 -3.33 2.59
C LEU A 195 -16.94 -4.38 3.25
N PRO A 196 -15.64 -4.37 2.93
CA PRO A 196 -14.67 -5.33 3.44
C PRO A 196 -14.38 -5.14 4.94
N GLU A 197 -14.12 -6.23 5.63
CA GLU A 197 -13.69 -6.20 7.05
C GLU A 197 -12.18 -5.96 7.22
N SER A 198 -11.45 -5.73 6.13
CA SER A 198 -10.02 -5.42 6.13
C SER A 198 -9.78 -4.03 5.58
N TRP A 199 -8.95 -3.24 6.28
CA TRP A 199 -8.59 -1.88 5.87
C TRP A 199 -7.96 -1.82 4.47
N LEU A 200 -7.31 -2.90 4.02
CA LEU A 200 -6.71 -3.01 2.71
C LEU A 200 -7.73 -2.78 1.59
N GLY A 201 -8.98 -3.21 1.76
CA GLY A 201 -10.03 -3.03 0.74
C GLY A 201 -10.43 -1.57 0.51
N TYR A 202 -10.00 -0.65 1.38
CA TYR A 202 -10.19 0.79 1.23
C TYR A 202 -8.94 1.51 0.71
N SER A 203 -7.81 0.81 0.64
CA SER A 203 -6.51 1.43 0.32
C SER A 203 -6.46 2.14 -1.01
N GLY A 204 -7.31 1.74 -1.97
CA GLY A 204 -7.40 2.37 -3.28
C GLY A 204 -8.11 3.72 -3.33
N PHE A 205 -8.69 4.18 -2.22
CA PHE A 205 -9.41 5.45 -2.13
C PHE A 205 -8.67 6.49 -1.31
N ASP A 206 -8.81 7.75 -1.71
CA ASP A 206 -8.37 8.92 -0.95
C ASP A 206 -9.45 9.35 0.04
N PHE A 207 -10.72 9.29 -0.39
CA PHE A 207 -11.87 9.60 0.47
C PHE A 207 -12.96 8.54 0.36
N ILE A 208 -13.59 8.27 1.50
CA ILE A 208 -14.83 7.48 1.58
C ILE A 208 -15.90 8.37 2.17
N LEU A 209 -17.03 8.46 1.48
CA LEU A 209 -18.19 9.26 1.81
C LEU A 209 -19.33 8.32 2.18
N LEU A 210 -19.98 8.54 3.32
CA LEU A 210 -21.19 7.81 3.67
C LEU A 210 -22.13 8.63 4.54
N SER A 211 -23.41 8.26 4.56
CA SER A 211 -24.38 8.87 5.47
C SER A 211 -24.19 8.39 6.90
N SER A 212 -24.65 9.18 7.88
CA SER A 212 -24.73 8.78 9.28
C SER A 212 -25.59 7.52 9.48
N THR A 213 -26.65 7.38 8.69
CA THR A 213 -27.52 6.19 8.73
C THR A 213 -26.81 4.94 8.23
N ASP A 214 -26.00 5.06 7.18
CA ASP A 214 -25.20 3.95 6.67
C ASP A 214 -24.11 3.57 7.67
N TRP A 215 -23.45 4.57 8.28
CA TRP A 215 -22.45 4.35 9.31
C TRP A 215 -23.02 3.51 10.45
N GLN A 216 -24.21 3.85 10.93
CA GLN A 216 -24.86 3.11 12.01
C GLN A 216 -25.14 1.64 11.65
N LYS A 217 -25.52 1.36 10.39
CA LYS A 217 -25.81 0.00 9.87
C LYS A 217 -24.55 -0.86 9.70
N LEU A 218 -23.35 -0.27 9.65
CA LEU A 218 -22.12 -1.02 9.47
C LEU A 218 -21.87 -1.98 10.64
N LYS A 219 -21.41 -3.19 10.30
CA LYS A 219 -20.91 -4.17 11.28
C LYS A 219 -19.73 -3.58 12.05
N PRO A 220 -19.52 -3.95 13.32
CA PRO A 220 -18.37 -3.48 14.12
C PRO A 220 -17.01 -3.72 13.44
N ALA A 221 -16.83 -4.86 12.78
CA ALA A 221 -15.60 -5.19 12.05
C ALA A 221 -15.33 -4.21 10.89
N VAL A 222 -16.38 -3.83 10.14
CA VAL A 222 -16.29 -2.87 9.03
C VAL A 222 -16.00 -1.46 9.54
N LYS A 223 -16.66 -1.03 10.62
CA LYS A 223 -16.35 0.25 11.29
C LYS A 223 -14.88 0.31 11.70
N ARG A 224 -14.38 -0.76 12.33
CA ARG A 224 -12.97 -0.86 12.71
C ARG A 224 -12.05 -0.78 11.49
N ALA A 225 -12.32 -1.54 10.43
CA ALA A 225 -11.51 -1.50 9.22
C ALA A 225 -11.46 -0.11 8.54
N LEU A 226 -12.56 0.65 8.58
CA LEU A 226 -12.58 2.04 8.11
C LEU A 226 -11.74 2.96 9.01
N LEU A 227 -11.81 2.80 10.33
CA LEU A 227 -10.97 3.57 11.27
C LEU A 227 -9.49 3.20 11.10
N GLU A 228 -9.15 1.92 10.92
CA GLU A 228 -7.80 1.47 10.61
C GLU A 228 -7.26 2.12 9.32
N TRP A 229 -8.08 2.17 8.25
CA TRP A 229 -7.73 2.86 7.01
C TRP A 229 -7.52 4.38 7.22
N VAL A 230 -8.36 5.03 8.03
CA VAL A 230 -8.19 6.42 8.42
C VAL A 230 -6.86 6.61 9.16
N ARG A 231 -6.53 5.76 10.15
CA ARG A 231 -5.28 5.84 10.91
C ARG A 231 -4.04 5.75 10.02
N LEU A 232 -4.15 5.01 8.91
CA LEU A 232 -3.11 4.85 7.89
C LEU A 232 -3.10 5.96 6.80
N GLY A 233 -3.92 7.00 6.94
CA GLY A 233 -3.90 8.20 6.10
C GLY A 233 -5.14 8.43 5.24
N GLY A 234 -6.18 7.60 5.37
CA GLY A 234 -7.46 7.76 4.70
C GLY A 234 -8.28 8.95 5.22
N LYS A 235 -9.21 9.46 4.40
CA LYS A 235 -10.10 10.57 4.76
C LYS A 235 -11.57 10.15 4.72
N LEU A 236 -12.20 10.03 5.88
CA LEU A 236 -13.59 9.61 6.00
C LEU A 236 -14.51 10.83 6.14
N HIS A 237 -15.47 10.96 5.24
CA HIS A 237 -16.46 12.02 5.26
C HIS A 237 -17.84 11.45 5.61
N VAL A 238 -18.35 11.81 6.78
CA VAL A 238 -19.63 11.30 7.29
C VAL A 238 -20.69 12.40 7.15
N TYR A 239 -21.68 12.15 6.31
CA TYR A 239 -22.78 13.08 6.04
C TYR A 239 -23.89 12.90 7.08
N VAL A 240 -24.10 13.93 7.89
CA VAL A 240 -24.96 13.92 9.08
C VAL A 240 -26.23 14.74 8.86
N SER A 241 -27.36 14.21 9.28
CA SER A 241 -28.62 14.96 9.36
C SER A 241 -28.58 15.98 10.50
N ALA A 242 -29.44 17.00 10.44
CA ALA A 242 -29.55 18.02 11.48
C ALA A 242 -29.73 17.39 12.88
N GLY A 243 -28.94 17.85 13.86
CA GLY A 243 -28.96 17.34 15.24
C GLY A 243 -28.09 16.10 15.51
N THR A 244 -27.51 15.45 14.48
CA THR A 244 -26.57 14.33 14.67
C THR A 244 -25.15 14.86 14.89
N THR A 245 -24.48 14.41 15.96
CA THR A 245 -23.10 14.78 16.29
C THR A 245 -22.13 13.62 16.05
N ALA A 246 -20.83 13.91 15.90
CA ALA A 246 -19.81 12.86 15.78
C ALA A 246 -19.83 11.87 16.97
N VAL A 247 -20.03 12.41 18.17
CA VAL A 247 -20.15 11.66 19.44
C VAL A 247 -21.29 10.65 19.37
N SER A 248 -22.46 11.07 18.89
CA SER A 248 -23.64 10.20 18.76
C SER A 248 -23.44 9.04 17.78
N LEU A 249 -22.44 9.14 16.90
CA LEU A 249 -22.08 8.10 15.93
C LEU A 249 -20.98 7.17 16.45
N GLY A 250 -20.48 7.38 17.66
CA GLY A 250 -19.32 6.66 18.20
C GLY A 250 -18.05 6.91 17.38
N LEU A 251 -17.98 8.04 16.67
CA LEU A 251 -16.76 8.47 16.01
C LEU A 251 -15.80 9.05 17.07
N PRO A 252 -14.49 8.83 16.92
CA PRO A 252 -13.52 9.42 17.84
C PRO A 252 -13.63 10.95 17.79
N GLU A 253 -13.68 11.58 18.97
CA GLU A 253 -13.92 13.03 19.10
C GLU A 253 -12.73 13.87 18.62
N GLY A 254 -13.04 15.00 17.98
CA GLY A 254 -12.07 16.00 17.55
C GLY A 254 -11.49 15.76 16.15
N ALA A 255 -11.00 16.83 15.51
CA ALA A 255 -10.18 16.73 14.30
C ALA A 255 -8.84 16.01 14.55
N ASP A 256 -8.58 15.66 15.81
CA ASP A 256 -7.30 15.31 16.41
C ASP A 256 -7.19 13.83 16.79
N ALA A 257 -8.17 12.99 16.42
CA ALA A 257 -8.23 11.60 16.88
C ALA A 257 -8.04 10.55 15.77
N THR A 258 -7.35 10.89 14.67
CA THR A 258 -7.27 10.02 13.47
C THR A 258 -5.86 9.74 12.97
N SER A 259 -4.84 10.01 13.78
CA SER A 259 -3.43 9.81 13.40
C SER A 259 -3.07 10.50 12.09
N LEU A 260 -2.68 9.76 11.04
CA LEU A 260 -2.26 10.29 9.74
C LEU A 260 -3.42 10.69 8.81
N GLY A 261 -4.64 10.27 9.11
CA GLY A 261 -5.83 10.57 8.31
C GLY A 261 -6.76 11.57 8.97
N LYS A 262 -7.99 11.64 8.47
CA LYS A 262 -8.99 12.61 8.94
C LYS A 262 -10.41 12.09 8.87
N ILE A 263 -11.22 12.37 9.88
CA ILE A 263 -12.67 12.23 9.84
C ILE A 263 -13.30 13.62 9.79
N THR A 264 -14.21 13.85 8.86
CA THR A 264 -14.95 15.12 8.73
C THR A 264 -16.44 14.80 8.73
N THR A 265 -17.20 15.44 9.63
CA THR A 265 -18.66 15.43 9.57
C THR A 265 -19.17 16.60 8.72
N LEU A 266 -20.16 16.32 7.87
CA LEU A 266 -20.69 17.28 6.89
C LEU A 266 -22.21 17.28 6.95
N PRO A 267 -22.89 18.43 6.88
CA PRO A 267 -24.34 18.46 6.89
C PRO A 267 -24.92 17.82 5.61
N TRP A 268 -26.06 17.13 5.76
CA TRP A 268 -26.80 16.54 4.65
C TRP A 268 -28.31 16.66 4.85
N ASP A 269 -29.00 17.03 3.77
CA ASP A 269 -30.47 17.19 3.72
C ASP A 269 -31.22 15.84 3.66
N GLY A 270 -30.50 14.72 3.60
CA GLY A 270 -31.07 13.38 3.47
C GLY A 270 -31.54 13.03 2.06
N LYS A 271 -31.32 13.91 1.07
CA LYS A 271 -31.85 13.74 -0.29
C LYS A 271 -30.79 13.90 -1.36
N THR A 272 -30.11 15.05 -1.44
CA THR A 272 -29.16 15.32 -2.53
C THR A 272 -27.94 16.07 -2.05
N LEU A 273 -26.78 15.71 -2.58
CA LEU A 273 -25.55 16.48 -2.38
C LEU A 273 -25.54 17.71 -3.30
N PRO A 274 -25.20 18.91 -2.80
CA PRO A 274 -25.04 20.10 -3.63
C PRO A 274 -23.84 19.90 -4.56
N ALA A 275 -24.10 19.60 -5.85
CA ALA A 275 -23.09 19.06 -6.76
C ALA A 275 -21.85 19.96 -6.93
N GLY A 276 -22.03 21.27 -7.17
CA GLY A 276 -20.93 22.21 -7.34
C GLY A 276 -20.07 22.37 -6.08
N GLU A 277 -20.70 22.55 -4.92
CA GLU A 277 -19.98 22.67 -3.63
C GLU A 277 -19.24 21.37 -3.31
N THR A 278 -19.90 20.23 -3.51
CA THR A 278 -19.34 18.90 -3.27
C THR A 278 -18.14 18.66 -4.18
N LEU A 279 -18.23 18.96 -5.47
CA LEU A 279 -17.11 18.82 -6.40
C LEU A 279 -15.94 19.72 -5.99
N ASN A 280 -16.20 21.00 -5.69
CA ASN A 280 -15.17 21.96 -5.33
C ASN A 280 -14.41 21.56 -4.05
N ARG A 281 -15.04 20.84 -3.13
CA ARG A 281 -14.39 20.33 -1.92
C ARG A 281 -13.28 19.32 -2.20
N TYR A 282 -13.42 18.51 -3.25
CA TYR A 282 -12.43 17.47 -3.61
C TYR A 282 -11.54 17.88 -4.78
N TRP A 283 -11.93 18.89 -5.54
CA TRP A 283 -11.14 19.39 -6.66
C TRP A 283 -9.81 19.97 -6.17
N GLY A 284 -8.69 19.44 -6.67
CA GLY A 284 -7.34 19.84 -6.23
C GLY A 284 -6.94 19.31 -4.86
N ALA A 285 -7.75 18.45 -4.23
CA ALA A 285 -7.35 17.76 -3.02
C ALA A 285 -6.16 16.84 -3.28
N THR A 286 -5.31 16.65 -2.27
CA THR A 286 -4.14 15.77 -2.33
C THR A 286 -4.57 14.34 -2.70
N GLN A 287 -3.90 13.78 -3.70
CA GLN A 287 -4.09 12.41 -4.16
C GLN A 287 -2.96 11.53 -3.64
N ARG A 288 -3.28 10.33 -3.17
CA ARG A 288 -2.30 9.34 -2.71
C ARG A 288 -1.41 8.87 -3.85
N THR A 289 -1.93 8.75 -5.06
CA THR A 289 -1.17 8.35 -6.26
C THR A 289 -0.02 9.30 -6.54
N THR A 290 -0.20 10.62 -6.37
CA THR A 290 0.86 11.64 -6.48
C THR A 290 2.02 11.36 -5.51
N SER A 291 1.73 10.83 -4.32
CA SER A 291 2.78 10.43 -3.37
C SER A 291 3.64 9.29 -3.92
N LEU A 292 3.04 8.34 -4.63
CA LEU A 292 3.74 7.21 -5.24
C LEU A 292 4.51 7.61 -6.50
N THR A 293 3.96 8.51 -7.30
CA THR A 293 4.46 8.83 -8.64
C THR A 293 5.36 10.05 -8.70
N SER A 294 5.33 10.98 -7.73
CA SER A 294 6.10 12.22 -7.82
C SER A 294 6.71 12.74 -6.52
N ASP A 295 6.08 12.56 -5.35
CA ASP A 295 6.59 13.19 -4.11
C ASP A 295 8.02 12.76 -3.75
N HIS A 296 8.34 11.49 -4.04
CA HIS A 296 9.64 10.89 -3.77
C HIS A 296 10.66 11.10 -4.91
N ALA A 297 10.21 11.62 -6.06
CA ALA A 297 11.06 11.85 -7.23
C ALA A 297 11.76 13.22 -7.22
N THR A 298 11.36 14.13 -6.33
CA THR A 298 11.98 15.45 -6.19
C THR A 298 13.12 15.44 -5.18
N THR A 299 14.33 15.74 -5.64
CA THR A 299 15.52 15.88 -4.80
C THR A 299 15.27 16.88 -3.67
N GLY A 300 15.49 16.48 -2.41
CA GLY A 300 15.30 17.31 -1.21
C GLY A 300 13.95 17.10 -0.50
N HIS A 301 12.92 16.59 -1.18
CA HIS A 301 11.65 16.25 -0.53
C HIS A 301 11.73 14.97 0.30
N TRP A 302 12.69 14.09 0.02
CA TRP A 302 12.86 12.81 0.70
C TRP A 302 14.27 12.63 1.29
N PRO A 303 14.54 13.16 2.49
CA PRO A 303 15.86 13.09 3.11
C PRO A 303 16.37 11.67 3.39
N LEU A 304 15.47 10.70 3.60
CA LEU A 304 15.82 9.27 3.72
C LEU A 304 16.64 8.77 2.51
N LEU A 305 16.33 9.21 1.29
CA LEU A 305 17.11 8.88 0.10
C LEU A 305 18.55 9.42 0.21
N GLY A 306 18.73 10.60 0.78
CA GLY A 306 20.05 11.19 1.03
C GLY A 306 20.93 10.34 1.97
N LEU A 307 20.32 9.60 2.90
CA LEU A 307 21.03 8.70 3.81
C LEU A 307 21.61 7.44 3.13
N LEU A 308 21.20 7.15 1.89
CA LEU A 308 21.77 6.08 1.08
C LEU A 308 23.12 6.49 0.43
N GLY A 309 23.40 7.80 0.37
CA GLY A 309 24.60 8.36 -0.25
C GLY A 309 24.64 8.23 -1.77
N THR A 310 25.70 8.73 -2.40
CA THR A 310 25.86 8.67 -3.87
C THR A 310 26.55 7.38 -4.30
N ARG A 311 26.17 6.84 -5.47
CA ARG A 311 26.85 5.71 -6.11
C ARG A 311 27.82 6.24 -7.16
N SER A 312 29.12 6.06 -6.95
CA SER A 312 30.14 6.28 -7.97
C SER A 312 30.36 4.99 -8.75
N PHE A 313 30.38 5.08 -10.08
CA PHE A 313 30.79 3.98 -10.95
C PHE A 313 32.24 4.19 -11.36
N ALA A 314 33.09 3.21 -11.07
CA ALA A 314 34.51 3.25 -11.46
C ALA A 314 34.67 2.80 -12.92
N SER A 315 34.21 3.63 -13.87
CA SER A 315 34.23 3.35 -15.33
C SER A 315 35.61 2.91 -15.84
N TRP A 316 36.69 3.38 -15.20
CA TRP A 316 38.07 3.06 -15.59
C TRP A 316 38.42 1.57 -15.45
N GLN A 317 37.81 0.86 -14.49
CA GLN A 317 38.11 -0.56 -14.23
C GLN A 317 37.67 -1.44 -15.41
N VAL A 318 36.53 -1.12 -16.02
CA VAL A 318 36.04 -1.83 -17.21
C VAL A 318 36.96 -1.57 -18.41
N ILE A 319 37.42 -0.32 -18.58
CA ILE A 319 38.34 0.03 -19.67
C ILE A 319 39.67 -0.71 -19.51
N VAL A 320 40.26 -0.71 -18.32
CA VAL A 320 41.51 -1.45 -18.05
C VAL A 320 41.34 -2.94 -18.32
N PHE A 321 40.23 -3.54 -17.90
CA PHE A 321 39.92 -4.93 -18.20
C PHE A 321 39.85 -5.20 -19.70
N LEU A 322 39.12 -4.38 -20.47
CA LEU A 322 38.99 -4.54 -21.92
C LEU A 322 40.34 -4.42 -22.65
N VAL A 323 41.22 -3.51 -22.19
CA VAL A 323 42.57 -3.37 -22.75
C VAL A 323 43.41 -4.62 -22.47
N ILE A 324 43.42 -5.11 -21.22
CA ILE A 324 44.16 -6.33 -20.85
C ILE A 324 43.63 -7.53 -21.65
N PHE A 325 42.31 -7.68 -21.74
CA PHE A 325 41.69 -8.76 -22.49
C PHE A 325 42.02 -8.69 -23.98
N GLY A 326 41.97 -7.51 -24.59
CA GLY A 326 42.36 -7.30 -25.99
C GLY A 326 43.83 -7.66 -26.25
N LEU A 327 44.73 -7.31 -25.32
CA LEU A 327 46.15 -7.69 -25.41
C LEU A 327 46.35 -9.21 -25.27
N LEU A 328 45.61 -9.85 -24.37
CA LEU A 328 45.69 -11.29 -24.15
C LEU A 328 45.18 -12.08 -25.36
N VAL A 329 44.03 -11.71 -25.92
CA VAL A 329 43.40 -12.42 -27.05
C VAL A 329 44.11 -12.12 -28.37
N GLY A 330 44.62 -10.91 -28.57
CA GLY A 330 45.33 -10.53 -29.79
C GLY A 330 46.82 -10.88 -29.72
N PRO A 331 47.68 -9.92 -29.35
CA PRO A 331 49.14 -10.10 -29.37
C PRO A 331 49.63 -11.34 -28.63
N VAL A 332 49.22 -11.55 -27.37
CA VAL A 332 49.78 -12.63 -26.54
C VAL A 332 49.36 -14.00 -27.07
N ASN A 333 48.08 -14.17 -27.44
CA ASN A 333 47.60 -15.44 -27.98
C ASN A 333 48.27 -15.77 -29.32
N LEU A 334 48.40 -14.80 -30.22
CA LEU A 334 48.95 -15.02 -31.56
C LEU A 334 50.48 -15.19 -31.59
N PHE A 335 51.21 -14.44 -30.77
CA PHE A 335 52.68 -14.46 -30.79
C PHE A 335 53.31 -15.38 -29.75
N VAL A 336 52.63 -15.64 -28.62
CA VAL A 336 53.19 -16.44 -27.50
C VAL A 336 52.52 -17.81 -27.38
N LEU A 337 51.18 -17.86 -27.33
CA LEU A 337 50.45 -19.11 -27.07
C LEU A 337 50.24 -19.98 -28.31
N ALA A 338 50.07 -19.37 -29.48
CA ALA A 338 49.88 -20.03 -30.77
C ALA A 338 50.75 -19.43 -31.88
N PRO A 339 52.10 -19.41 -31.72
CA PRO A 339 53.02 -18.85 -32.72
C PRO A 339 52.92 -19.59 -34.06
N ALA A 340 53.49 -18.97 -35.11
CA ALA A 340 53.50 -19.52 -36.47
C ALA A 340 53.98 -20.99 -36.48
N GLY A 341 53.15 -21.89 -37.04
CA GLY A 341 53.36 -23.34 -37.05
C GLY A 341 52.51 -24.13 -36.03
N LYS A 342 51.94 -23.50 -35.00
CA LYS A 342 51.05 -24.15 -34.00
C LYS A 342 49.66 -23.52 -33.92
N ARG A 343 49.20 -22.93 -35.04
CA ARG A 343 47.92 -22.18 -35.09
C ARG A 343 46.68 -23.01 -34.75
N HIS A 344 46.73 -24.34 -34.85
CA HIS A 344 45.65 -25.19 -34.37
C HIS A 344 45.36 -25.01 -32.86
N LYS A 345 46.32 -24.53 -32.07
CA LYS A 345 46.10 -24.21 -30.64
C LYS A 345 45.11 -23.07 -30.42
N LEU A 346 44.91 -22.17 -31.40
CA LEU A 346 43.92 -21.08 -31.33
C LEU A 346 42.49 -21.61 -31.10
N PHE A 347 42.19 -22.82 -31.58
CA PHE A 347 40.88 -23.45 -31.37
C PHE A 347 40.62 -23.82 -29.91
N VAL A 348 41.67 -23.92 -29.08
CA VAL A 348 41.56 -24.22 -27.65
C VAL A 348 41.88 -22.99 -26.79
N THR A 349 42.91 -22.22 -27.15
CA THR A 349 43.36 -21.08 -26.34
C THR A 349 42.37 -19.92 -26.37
N THR A 350 41.71 -19.65 -27.50
CA THR A 350 40.73 -18.56 -27.60
C THR A 350 39.46 -18.83 -26.76
N PRO A 351 38.83 -20.02 -26.82
CA PRO A 351 37.75 -20.37 -25.90
C PRO A 351 38.19 -20.33 -24.43
N LEU A 352 39.38 -20.85 -24.10
CA LEU A 352 39.85 -20.93 -22.71
C LEU A 352 40.17 -19.55 -22.12
N LEU A 353 40.78 -18.65 -22.89
CA LEU A 353 40.97 -17.25 -22.52
C LEU A 353 39.63 -16.52 -22.35
N SER A 354 38.65 -16.81 -23.23
CA SER A 354 37.31 -16.21 -23.13
C SER A 354 36.55 -16.68 -21.88
N ILE A 355 36.65 -17.97 -21.54
CA ILE A 355 36.07 -18.52 -20.30
C ILE A 355 36.75 -17.90 -19.08
N GLY A 356 38.08 -17.84 -19.05
CA GLY A 356 38.83 -17.22 -17.96
C GLY A 356 38.48 -15.74 -17.78
N ALA A 357 38.43 -14.98 -18.87
CA ALA A 357 38.00 -13.58 -18.85
C ALA A 357 36.56 -13.41 -18.37
N SER A 358 35.65 -14.30 -18.78
CA SER A 358 34.26 -14.30 -18.31
C SER A 358 34.18 -14.54 -16.81
N ILE A 359 34.93 -15.50 -16.28
CA ILE A 359 35.00 -15.78 -14.84
C ILE A 359 35.55 -14.57 -14.09
N VAL A 360 36.67 -13.98 -14.56
CA VAL A 360 37.25 -12.78 -13.94
C VAL A 360 36.27 -11.61 -13.97
N MET A 361 35.54 -11.42 -15.06
CA MET A 361 34.52 -10.37 -15.17
C MET A 361 33.36 -10.59 -14.20
N VAL A 362 32.88 -11.83 -14.05
CA VAL A 362 31.84 -12.17 -13.06
C VAL A 362 32.35 -11.89 -11.64
N VAL A 363 33.59 -12.27 -11.32
CA VAL A 363 34.20 -12.00 -10.01
C VAL A 363 34.33 -10.50 -9.76
N LEU A 364 34.82 -9.73 -10.73
CA LEU A 364 34.91 -8.27 -10.63
C LEU A 364 33.55 -7.61 -10.40
N ILE A 365 32.54 -8.06 -11.14
CA ILE A 365 31.15 -7.62 -10.96
C ILE A 365 30.68 -7.89 -9.52
N LEU A 366 30.90 -9.09 -8.99
CA LEU A 366 30.46 -9.46 -7.65
C LEU A 366 31.21 -8.68 -6.57
N LEU A 367 32.48 -8.35 -6.79
CA LEU A 367 33.27 -7.54 -5.87
C LEU A 367 32.89 -6.05 -5.90
N GLN A 368 32.57 -5.51 -7.07
CA GLN A 368 32.18 -4.10 -7.24
C GLN A 368 30.73 -3.85 -6.81
N ASP A 369 29.79 -4.67 -7.29
CA ASP A 369 28.36 -4.49 -7.01
C ASP A 369 27.93 -5.15 -5.70
N GLY A 370 28.67 -6.13 -5.22
CA GLY A 370 28.29 -6.97 -4.09
C GLY A 370 27.13 -7.92 -4.41
N THR A 371 26.85 -8.82 -3.48
CA THR A 371 25.62 -9.62 -3.45
C THR A 371 24.63 -9.06 -2.43
N GLY A 372 23.34 -9.15 -2.77
CA GLY A 372 22.27 -8.59 -1.95
C GLY A 372 22.17 -7.07 -2.07
N GLY A 373 21.91 -6.37 -0.97
CA GLY A 373 21.83 -4.91 -0.97
C GLY A 373 21.98 -4.30 0.40
N ILE A 374 22.00 -2.97 0.42
CA ILE A 374 21.92 -2.14 1.64
C ILE A 374 20.67 -1.27 1.55
N GLY A 375 20.11 -0.89 2.70
CA GLY A 375 18.95 -0.01 2.71
C GLY A 375 18.81 0.79 3.99
N ARG A 376 17.96 1.82 3.93
CA ARG A 376 17.59 2.69 5.04
C ARG A 376 16.07 2.66 5.19
N ARG A 377 15.58 2.74 6.43
CA ARG A 377 14.14 2.77 6.73
C ARG A 377 13.80 3.93 7.65
N PHE A 378 12.66 4.53 7.39
CA PHE A 378 11.96 5.39 8.33
C PHE A 378 10.63 4.73 8.69
N ILE A 379 10.37 4.56 9.99
CA ILE A 379 9.21 3.81 10.49
C ILE A 379 8.45 4.71 11.46
N ALA A 380 7.23 5.07 11.08
CA ALA A 380 6.30 5.78 11.94
C ALA A 380 5.27 4.80 12.52
N ILE A 381 5.26 4.65 13.84
CA ILE A 381 4.39 3.74 14.59
C ILE A 381 3.42 4.58 15.42
N ASN A 382 2.15 4.59 15.03
CA ASN A 382 1.09 5.15 15.86
C ASN A 382 0.49 4.04 16.74
N LEU A 383 0.63 4.17 18.06
CA LEU A 383 0.04 3.24 19.02
C LEU A 383 -1.34 3.74 19.44
N GLU A 384 -2.33 2.85 19.41
CA GLU A 384 -3.70 3.12 19.88
C GLU A 384 -4.10 2.02 20.88
N PRO A 385 -3.71 2.15 22.16
CA PRO A 385 -3.98 1.14 23.18
C PRO A 385 -5.48 0.83 23.36
N ALA A 386 -6.36 1.83 23.18
CA ALA A 386 -7.82 1.67 23.25
C ALA A 386 -8.36 0.72 22.16
N GLU A 387 -7.65 0.61 21.03
CA GLU A 387 -8.01 -0.25 19.89
C GLU A 387 -7.19 -1.56 19.87
N ALA A 388 -6.31 -1.77 20.86
CA ALA A 388 -5.33 -2.87 20.92
C ALA A 388 -4.58 -3.05 19.58
N SER A 389 -4.19 -1.92 18.97
CA SER A 389 -3.61 -1.87 17.63
C SER A 389 -2.49 -0.84 17.52
N ALA A 390 -1.57 -1.09 16.59
CA ALA A 390 -0.55 -0.16 16.13
C ALA A 390 -0.67 0.02 14.62
N TYR A 391 -0.54 1.25 14.16
CA TYR A 391 -0.59 1.61 12.75
C TYR A 391 0.80 2.02 12.29
N VAL A 392 1.37 1.20 11.40
CA VAL A 392 2.74 1.37 10.94
C VAL A 392 2.74 1.90 9.51
N THR A 393 3.46 3.00 9.30
CA THR A 393 3.87 3.47 7.97
C THR A 393 5.39 3.43 7.90
N GLN A 394 5.92 2.61 6.99
CA GLN A 394 7.36 2.44 6.78
C GLN A 394 7.72 2.92 5.37
N GLU A 395 8.57 3.94 5.28
CA GLU A 395 9.27 4.31 4.06
C GLU A 395 10.62 3.59 4.06
N GLN A 396 10.97 2.99 2.93
CA GLN A 396 12.25 2.32 2.78
C GLN A 396 12.87 2.61 1.43
N VAL A 397 14.20 2.70 1.43
CA VAL A 397 15.01 2.89 0.24
C VAL A 397 16.15 1.89 0.27
N SER A 398 16.45 1.29 -0.87
CA SER A 398 17.50 0.29 -0.98
C SER A 398 18.34 0.47 -2.23
N ARG A 399 19.61 0.10 -2.11
CA ARG A 399 20.55 -0.10 -3.22
C ARG A 399 20.89 -1.57 -3.29
N THR A 400 20.66 -2.16 -4.45
CA THR A 400 20.92 -3.58 -4.69
C THR A 400 22.14 -3.77 -5.60
N GLY A 401 22.89 -4.81 -5.31
CA GLY A 401 23.91 -5.38 -6.19
C GLY A 401 23.32 -6.52 -7.04
N VAL A 402 24.07 -7.61 -7.15
CA VAL A 402 23.58 -8.83 -7.78
C VAL A 402 22.61 -9.55 -6.83
N MET A 403 21.39 -9.76 -7.30
CA MET A 403 20.31 -10.41 -6.53
C MET A 403 20.15 -11.85 -7.03
N LEU A 404 20.32 -12.84 -6.16
CA LEU A 404 20.13 -14.26 -6.49
C LEU A 404 18.67 -14.71 -6.38
N GLY A 405 17.88 -13.97 -5.61
CA GLY A 405 16.44 -14.15 -5.46
C GLY A 405 15.80 -12.82 -5.05
N THR A 406 14.58 -12.59 -5.52
CA THR A 406 13.83 -11.33 -5.26
C THR A 406 12.46 -11.58 -4.64
N ALA A 407 12.10 -12.84 -4.41
CA ALA A 407 10.89 -13.23 -3.72
C ALA A 407 11.06 -13.13 -2.20
N PHE A 408 10.03 -12.69 -1.49
CA PHE A 408 9.99 -12.61 -0.04
C PHE A 408 8.56 -12.76 0.46
N GLU A 409 8.39 -13.18 1.72
CA GLU A 409 7.07 -13.34 2.34
C GLU A 409 6.81 -12.28 3.40
N MET A 410 5.55 -11.83 3.48
CA MET A 410 5.11 -10.94 4.54
C MET A 410 4.54 -11.71 5.74
N LYS A 411 4.89 -11.26 6.95
CA LYS A 411 4.38 -11.84 8.21
C LYS A 411 2.88 -11.62 8.43
N GLN A 412 2.37 -10.49 7.92
CA GLN A 412 1.01 -10.03 8.09
C GLN A 412 0.48 -9.37 6.81
N PRO A 413 -0.83 -9.05 6.73
CA PRO A 413 -1.36 -8.25 5.63
C PRO A 413 -0.73 -6.86 5.59
N VAL A 414 -0.05 -6.55 4.49
CA VAL A 414 0.66 -5.28 4.28
C VAL A 414 0.34 -4.76 2.88
N LEU A 415 0.12 -3.45 2.80
CA LEU A 415 0.13 -2.73 1.54
C LEU A 415 1.58 -2.34 1.23
N ILE A 416 2.12 -2.82 0.11
CA ILE A 416 3.48 -2.52 -0.36
C ILE A 416 3.36 -1.82 -1.70
N GLU A 417 3.91 -0.63 -1.81
CA GLU A 417 3.83 0.18 -3.02
C GLU A 417 5.20 0.70 -3.41
N PRO A 418 5.69 0.36 -4.61
CA PRO A 418 6.90 0.99 -5.17
C PRO A 418 6.75 2.50 -5.27
N LEU A 419 7.89 3.20 -5.26
CA LEU A 419 7.95 4.66 -5.35
C LEU A 419 8.75 5.06 -6.59
N ALA A 420 8.23 6.02 -7.35
CA ALA A 420 9.00 6.70 -8.37
C ALA A 420 10.09 7.55 -7.69
N MET A 421 11.33 7.42 -8.15
CA MET A 421 12.48 8.11 -7.57
C MET A 421 13.14 9.06 -8.59
N PRO A 422 14.07 9.93 -8.16
CA PRO A 422 14.72 10.89 -9.05
C PRO A 422 15.41 10.22 -10.24
N ASP A 423 15.48 10.91 -11.37
CA ASP A 423 16.09 10.39 -12.59
C ASP A 423 17.62 10.26 -12.44
N THR A 424 18.06 9.05 -12.10
CA THR A 424 19.47 8.64 -12.09
C THR A 424 19.66 7.37 -12.92
N PRO A 425 20.90 7.04 -13.32
CA PRO A 425 21.20 5.79 -14.04
C PRO A 425 20.86 4.51 -13.27
N TRP A 426 20.73 4.58 -11.94
CA TRP A 426 20.50 3.42 -11.06
C TRP A 426 19.02 3.20 -10.73
N VAL A 427 18.21 4.23 -10.93
CA VAL A 427 16.77 4.18 -10.69
C VAL A 427 16.09 3.66 -11.94
N LYS A 428 15.23 2.65 -11.77
CA LYS A 428 14.43 2.08 -12.87
C LYS A 428 13.02 2.64 -12.92
N LEU A 429 12.40 2.89 -11.76
CA LEU A 429 11.06 3.44 -11.64
C LEU A 429 11.11 4.96 -11.42
N LYS A 430 10.65 5.71 -12.40
CA LYS A 430 10.77 7.18 -12.47
C LYS A 430 9.43 7.84 -12.74
N ASN A 431 9.37 9.15 -12.55
CA ASN A 431 8.22 10.00 -12.88
C ASN A 431 8.32 10.64 -14.29
N VAL A 432 9.27 10.19 -15.12
CA VAL A 432 9.53 10.68 -16.47
C VAL A 432 9.31 9.59 -17.51
N GLY A 433 9.26 9.97 -18.79
CA GLY A 433 9.00 9.05 -19.91
C GLY A 433 10.03 7.94 -20.11
N THR A 434 11.19 7.98 -19.43
CA THR A 434 12.21 6.92 -19.47
C THR A 434 12.03 5.85 -18.37
N SER A 435 10.94 5.92 -17.61
CA SER A 435 10.61 4.95 -16.55
C SER A 435 10.45 3.54 -17.10
N GLN A 436 11.01 2.55 -16.40
CA GLN A 436 10.77 1.15 -16.68
C GLN A 436 9.39 0.74 -16.15
N PRO A 437 8.58 -0.01 -16.93
CA PRO A 437 7.33 -0.57 -16.44
C PRO A 437 7.54 -1.50 -15.24
N THR A 438 6.60 -1.45 -14.30
CA THR A 438 6.62 -2.31 -13.12
C THR A 438 5.82 -3.59 -13.36
N SER A 439 6.38 -4.74 -13.00
CA SER A 439 5.71 -6.05 -12.97
C SER A 439 5.78 -6.61 -11.55
N LEU A 440 4.66 -6.59 -10.84
CA LEU A 440 4.55 -7.10 -9.47
C LEU A 440 3.73 -8.39 -9.47
N THR A 441 4.08 -9.33 -8.59
CA THR A 441 3.28 -10.53 -8.38
C THR A 441 3.05 -10.76 -6.90
N GLN A 442 1.82 -11.13 -6.56
CA GLN A 442 1.36 -11.44 -5.22
C GLN A 442 0.65 -12.80 -5.20
N GLU A 443 1.26 -13.79 -4.53
CA GLU A 443 0.70 -15.12 -4.35
C GLU A 443 0.60 -15.42 -2.86
N GLY A 444 -0.61 -15.29 -2.30
CA GLY A 444 -0.81 -15.36 -0.85
C GLY A 444 0.07 -14.36 -0.11
N ARG A 445 1.05 -14.87 0.64
CA ARG A 445 2.00 -14.09 1.44
C ARG A 445 3.28 -13.72 0.69
N GLU A 446 3.58 -14.41 -0.41
CA GLU A 446 4.76 -14.16 -1.22
C GLU A 446 4.58 -12.89 -2.07
N ARG A 447 5.67 -12.14 -2.22
CA ARG A 447 5.82 -10.98 -3.09
C ARG A 447 7.05 -11.17 -3.95
N ARG A 448 6.92 -10.97 -5.26
CA ARG A 448 8.01 -11.10 -6.23
C ARG A 448 7.85 -10.16 -7.43
N GLY A 449 8.81 -10.22 -8.36
CA GLY A 449 8.89 -9.31 -9.50
C GLY A 449 9.67 -8.05 -9.15
N ASN A 450 9.20 -6.90 -9.61
CA ASN A 450 9.93 -5.63 -9.49
C ASN A 450 9.84 -4.95 -8.11
N PHE A 451 9.35 -5.64 -7.06
CA PHE A 451 9.52 -5.15 -5.68
C PHE A 451 11.00 -4.97 -5.33
N PHE A 452 11.84 -5.93 -5.71
CA PHE A 452 13.30 -5.80 -5.65
C PHE A 452 13.90 -6.22 -6.99
N GLN A 453 14.78 -5.38 -7.53
CA GLN A 453 15.49 -5.67 -8.77
C GLN A 453 16.99 -5.76 -8.52
N SER A 454 17.72 -6.43 -9.41
CA SER A 454 19.18 -6.40 -9.36
C SER A 454 19.72 -5.09 -9.92
N ARG A 455 20.79 -4.59 -9.29
CA ARG A 455 21.54 -3.39 -9.67
C ARG A 455 20.66 -2.15 -9.79
N ALA A 456 19.75 -1.97 -8.85
CA ALA A 456 18.82 -0.86 -8.83
C ALA A 456 18.85 -0.12 -7.48
N GLU A 457 18.66 1.19 -7.56
CA GLU A 457 18.13 1.98 -6.46
C GLU A 457 16.61 2.00 -6.57
N GLN A 458 15.93 1.73 -5.45
CA GLN A 458 14.48 1.59 -5.42
C GLN A 458 13.93 1.97 -4.04
N GLY A 459 12.71 2.50 -4.04
CA GLY A 459 11.99 2.91 -2.85
C GLY A 459 10.64 2.20 -2.77
N GLN A 460 10.18 1.95 -1.56
CA GLN A 460 8.84 1.43 -1.30
C GLN A 460 8.25 2.12 -0.07
N VAL A 461 6.92 2.27 -0.07
CA VAL A 461 6.15 2.56 1.15
C VAL A 461 5.35 1.33 1.54
N LEU A 462 5.39 1.01 2.84
CA LEU A 462 4.70 -0.12 3.44
C LEU A 462 3.75 0.38 4.52
N ARG A 463 2.53 -0.17 4.56
CA ARG A 463 1.52 0.17 5.57
C ARG A 463 0.87 -1.08 6.15
N ALA A 464 0.73 -1.11 7.47
CA ALA A 464 0.15 -2.23 8.20
C ALA A 464 -0.62 -1.78 9.44
N ALA A 465 -1.72 -2.48 9.74
CA ALA A 465 -2.36 -2.46 11.05
C ALA A 465 -1.92 -3.73 11.80
N ILE A 466 -1.35 -3.58 12.99
CA ILE A 466 -0.76 -4.64 13.80
C ILE A 466 -1.51 -4.73 15.11
N SER A 467 -2.09 -5.88 15.43
CA SER A 467 -2.69 -6.07 16.75
C SER A 467 -1.60 -6.14 17.82
N THR A 468 -1.73 -5.35 18.88
CA THR A 468 -0.74 -5.30 19.95
C THR A 468 -1.34 -4.83 21.27
N ARG A 469 -0.67 -5.17 22.37
CA ARG A 469 -0.95 -4.64 23.71
C ARG A 469 0.08 -3.60 24.15
N ALA A 470 0.98 -3.23 23.24
CA ALA A 470 2.05 -2.27 23.50
C ALA A 470 1.47 -0.91 23.91
N ARG A 471 1.96 -0.38 25.03
CA ARG A 471 1.53 0.91 25.57
C ARG A 471 2.56 1.50 26.53
N LEU A 472 2.41 2.80 26.78
CA LEU A 472 3.06 3.48 27.90
C LEU A 472 1.99 3.83 28.93
N GLU A 473 2.25 3.50 30.19
CA GLU A 473 1.34 3.74 31.29
C GLU A 473 1.88 4.84 32.20
N LEU A 474 1.01 5.71 32.68
CA LEU A 474 1.34 6.66 33.74
C LEU A 474 1.20 5.97 35.10
N LYS A 475 2.22 6.05 35.96
CA LYS A 475 2.14 5.51 37.32
C LYS A 475 1.20 6.37 38.19
N ALA A 476 0.25 5.72 38.87
CA ALA A 476 -0.70 6.38 39.77
C ALA A 476 -0.01 7.05 40.98
N GLY A 477 -0.62 8.12 41.49
CA GLY A 477 -0.27 8.70 42.81
C GLY A 477 0.72 9.87 42.80
N ALA A 478 1.00 10.48 41.64
CA ALA A 478 1.77 11.71 41.58
C ALA A 478 0.89 12.93 41.91
N ALA A 479 1.42 13.90 42.68
CA ALA A 479 0.77 15.19 42.87
C ALA A 479 0.66 15.96 41.52
N PRO A 480 -0.28 16.90 41.35
CA PRO A 480 -0.53 17.60 40.07
C PRO A 480 0.70 18.26 39.43
N ASP A 481 1.70 18.64 40.25
CA ASP A 481 2.96 19.28 39.82
C ASP A 481 4.19 18.36 39.96
N ALA A 482 4.00 17.11 40.36
CA ALA A 482 5.10 16.17 40.50
C ALA A 482 5.52 15.62 39.13
N PRO A 483 6.82 15.35 38.90
CA PRO A 483 7.28 14.81 37.62
C PRO A 483 6.60 13.47 37.31
N PRO A 484 6.01 13.31 36.11
CA PRO A 484 5.29 12.10 35.74
C PRO A 484 6.27 10.93 35.62
N THR A 485 5.82 9.76 36.09
CA THR A 485 6.57 8.51 35.97
C THR A 485 5.87 7.60 34.96
N LEU A 486 6.57 7.24 33.89
CA LEU A 486 6.06 6.34 32.85
C LEU A 486 6.56 4.92 33.07
N ILE A 487 5.71 3.94 32.80
CA ILE A 487 6.03 2.51 32.74
C ILE A 487 5.94 2.07 31.28
N SER A 488 6.99 1.42 30.79
CA SER A 488 7.02 0.93 29.41
C SER A 488 6.53 -0.50 29.29
N ALA A 489 5.51 -0.72 28.45
CA ALA A 489 5.05 -2.03 28.03
C ALA A 489 5.14 -2.18 26.49
N LEU A 490 6.14 -1.56 25.86
CA LEU A 490 6.22 -1.44 24.40
C LEU A 490 6.75 -2.68 23.66
N GLY A 491 7.46 -3.58 24.33
CA GLY A 491 8.16 -4.71 23.72
C GLY A 491 9.55 -4.37 23.16
N PHE A 492 9.97 -3.11 23.26
CA PHE A 492 11.31 -2.64 22.85
C PHE A 492 11.78 -1.50 23.77
N THR A 493 13.03 -1.06 23.58
CA THR A 493 13.64 0.05 24.32
C THR A 493 13.46 1.36 23.57
N VAL A 494 12.98 2.38 24.27
CA VAL A 494 12.91 3.75 23.78
C VAL A 494 14.16 4.50 24.21
N ASP A 495 14.88 5.10 23.26
CA ASP A 495 16.13 5.80 23.53
C ASP A 495 15.88 7.26 23.96
N GLU A 496 14.93 7.92 23.30
CA GLU A 496 14.56 9.31 23.57
C GLU A 496 13.03 9.42 23.56
N LEU A 497 12.45 10.16 24.49
CA LEU A 497 11.00 10.34 24.61
C LEU A 497 10.65 11.73 25.12
N PHE A 498 9.61 12.29 24.52
CA PHE A 498 8.87 13.44 25.05
C PHE A 498 7.43 13.06 25.33
N TYR A 499 6.90 13.61 26.41
CA TYR A 499 5.52 13.44 26.85
C TYR A 499 4.91 14.82 27.13
N THR A 500 3.73 15.04 26.57
CA THR A 500 2.88 16.19 26.89
C THR A 500 1.80 15.73 27.87
N ASP A 501 1.77 16.31 29.06
CA ASP A 501 0.79 15.95 30.07
C ASP A 501 -0.63 16.48 29.75
N ALA A 502 -1.58 16.25 30.66
CA ALA A 502 -2.95 16.72 30.51
C ALA A 502 -3.09 18.25 30.61
N ALA A 503 -2.23 18.92 31.38
CA ALA A 503 -2.18 20.36 31.54
C ALA A 503 -1.45 21.07 30.38
N GLY A 504 -0.69 20.32 29.57
CA GLY A 504 0.15 20.82 28.49
C GLY A 504 1.61 21.04 28.84
N GLY A 505 2.06 20.57 30.01
CA GLY A 505 3.47 20.56 30.37
C GLY A 505 4.25 19.56 29.52
N TYR A 506 5.46 19.95 29.12
CA TYR A 506 6.38 19.11 28.36
C TYR A 506 7.38 18.43 29.30
N TRP A 507 7.55 17.13 29.11
CA TRP A 507 8.42 16.28 29.90
C TRP A 507 9.30 15.44 28.98
N ARG A 508 10.53 15.17 29.40
CA ARG A 508 11.52 14.42 28.61
C ARG A 508 12.13 13.31 29.43
N LEU A 509 12.47 12.22 28.74
CA LEU A 509 13.23 11.10 29.27
C LEU A 509 14.74 11.39 29.23
N GLU A 510 15.45 11.16 30.34
CA GLU A 510 16.91 11.37 30.41
C GLU A 510 17.74 10.14 30.03
N LYS A 511 17.21 8.93 30.29
CA LYS A 511 17.88 7.65 30.06
C LYS A 511 16.97 6.71 29.29
N PRO A 512 17.49 5.84 28.41
CA PRO A 512 16.67 4.89 27.67
C PRO A 512 15.73 4.08 28.58
N LEU A 513 14.49 3.93 28.16
CA LEU A 513 13.44 3.24 28.89
C LEU A 513 13.16 1.89 28.23
N SER A 514 13.58 0.80 28.89
CA SER A 514 13.33 -0.56 28.41
C SER A 514 11.96 -1.05 28.84
N THR A 515 11.43 -2.05 28.13
CA THR A 515 10.15 -2.68 28.48
C THR A 515 10.20 -3.29 29.89
N GLY A 516 9.12 -3.11 30.65
CA GLY A 516 8.98 -3.51 32.05
C GLY A 516 9.59 -2.54 33.07
N GLN A 517 10.32 -1.52 32.62
CA GLN A 517 10.92 -0.52 33.51
C GLN A 517 10.02 0.71 33.66
N SER A 518 10.26 1.47 34.72
CA SER A 518 9.66 2.78 34.95
C SER A 518 10.72 3.87 35.01
N ALA A 519 10.43 5.04 34.45
CA ALA A 519 11.29 6.22 34.55
C ALA A 519 10.48 7.47 34.91
N THR A 520 11.00 8.24 35.86
CA THR A 520 10.50 9.58 36.18
C THR A 520 11.06 10.56 35.16
N LEU A 521 10.18 11.31 34.50
CA LEU A 521 10.56 12.28 33.48
C LEU A 521 11.05 13.58 34.12
N VAL A 522 11.79 14.37 33.35
CA VAL A 522 12.21 15.72 33.75
C VAL A 522 11.48 16.77 32.92
N LYS A 523 11.26 17.95 33.50
CA LYS A 523 10.61 19.05 32.80
C LYS A 523 11.43 19.48 31.59
N ALA A 524 10.77 19.70 30.47
CA ALA A 524 11.38 20.13 29.23
C ALA A 524 10.78 21.44 28.74
N ASP A 525 11.56 22.18 27.96
CA ASP A 525 11.11 23.39 27.32
C ASP A 525 10.33 23.08 26.02
N GLU A 526 9.33 23.90 25.72
CA GLU A 526 8.52 23.76 24.51
C GLU A 526 9.35 23.87 23.23
N SER A 527 10.33 24.78 23.20
CA SER A 527 11.20 24.96 22.02
C SER A 527 12.09 23.74 21.80
N ALA A 528 12.59 23.13 22.89
CA ALA A 528 13.36 21.89 22.83
C ALA A 528 12.52 20.72 22.31
N HIS A 529 11.28 20.59 22.79
CA HIS A 529 10.34 19.58 22.28
C HIS A 529 10.06 19.77 20.78
N ARG A 530 9.77 21.01 20.34
CA ARG A 530 9.50 21.32 18.93
C ARG A 530 10.69 20.98 18.03
N LEU A 531 11.89 21.45 18.36
CA LEU A 531 13.10 21.21 17.56
C LEU A 531 13.43 19.72 17.47
N TRP A 532 13.33 19.00 18.60
CA TRP A 532 13.56 17.57 18.64
C TRP A 532 12.55 16.81 17.78
N ARG A 533 11.28 17.17 17.88
CA ARG A 533 10.18 16.56 17.13
C ARG A 533 10.35 16.73 15.62
N GLU A 534 10.65 17.96 15.18
CA GLU A 534 10.92 18.25 13.78
C GLU A 534 12.09 17.43 13.25
N ALA A 535 13.17 17.32 14.03
CA ALA A 535 14.31 16.47 13.69
C ALA A 535 13.96 14.97 13.67
N ALA A 536 13.02 14.50 14.50
CA ALA A 536 12.61 13.11 14.57
C ALA A 536 11.90 12.63 13.30
N ILE A 537 11.03 13.47 12.74
CA ILE A 537 10.25 13.15 11.54
C ILE A 537 10.92 13.61 10.24
N GLN A 538 12.05 14.33 10.34
CA GLN A 538 12.78 14.88 9.20
C GLN A 538 13.12 13.85 8.11
N PRO A 539 13.51 12.59 8.42
CA PRO A 539 13.87 11.63 7.39
C PRO A 539 12.73 11.30 6.40
N ALA A 540 11.47 11.39 6.85
CA ALA A 540 10.29 11.11 6.05
C ALA A 540 10.17 12.03 4.82
N VAL A 541 9.47 11.57 3.78
CA VAL A 541 9.09 12.43 2.66
C VAL A 541 8.24 13.61 3.15
N GLN A 542 8.35 14.76 2.50
CA GLN A 542 7.66 15.99 2.90
C GLN A 542 6.16 15.77 3.18
N SER A 543 5.44 15.06 2.31
CA SER A 543 4.01 14.83 2.48
C SER A 543 3.64 13.93 3.66
N LEU A 544 4.50 12.95 4.03
CA LEU A 544 4.34 12.19 5.27
C LEU A 544 4.73 13.02 6.49
N ARG A 545 5.81 13.82 6.39
CA ARG A 545 6.27 14.71 7.45
C ARG A 545 5.19 15.71 7.85
N ASP A 546 4.52 16.33 6.88
CA ASP A 546 3.43 17.28 7.13
C ASP A 546 2.26 16.61 7.88
N ARG A 547 1.89 15.38 7.49
CA ARG A 547 0.86 14.60 8.18
C ARG A 547 1.27 14.22 9.59
N LEU A 548 2.51 13.76 9.77
CA LEU A 548 3.05 13.44 11.08
C LEU A 548 3.06 14.67 11.97
N ALA A 549 3.52 15.82 11.47
CA ALA A 549 3.55 17.08 12.21
C ALA A 549 2.16 17.48 12.71
N ILE A 550 1.11 17.31 11.89
CA ILE A 550 -0.27 17.53 12.32
C ILE A 550 -0.70 16.48 13.37
N ALA A 551 -0.39 15.20 13.13
CA ALA A 551 -0.81 14.08 13.98
C ALA A 551 -0.23 14.11 15.40
N ILE A 552 0.87 14.81 15.63
CA ILE A 552 1.57 14.81 16.93
C ILE A 552 1.56 16.19 17.60
N LYS A 553 1.07 17.23 16.92
CA LYS A 553 1.13 18.60 17.41
C LYS A 553 0.07 18.83 18.50
N ASP A 554 0.48 19.49 19.58
CA ASP A 554 -0.34 20.02 20.67
C ASP A 554 -1.30 19.02 21.33
N ARG A 555 -1.01 17.72 21.22
CA ARG A 555 -1.81 16.66 21.85
C ARG A 555 -1.52 16.55 23.34
N ARG A 556 -2.59 16.45 24.13
CA ARG A 556 -2.55 16.23 25.58
C ARG A 556 -2.45 14.74 25.90
N SER A 557 -1.82 14.41 27.02
CA SER A 557 -1.59 13.02 27.45
C SER A 557 -1.00 12.14 26.33
N TYR A 558 -0.06 12.70 25.59
CA TYR A 558 0.46 12.13 24.35
C TYR A 558 1.98 12.07 24.39
N PHE A 559 2.57 11.02 23.83
CA PHE A 559 4.02 10.90 23.75
C PHE A 559 4.50 10.79 22.31
N ILE A 560 5.76 11.13 22.12
CA ILE A 560 6.54 10.85 20.93
C ILE A 560 7.93 10.37 21.37
N ALA A 561 8.42 9.32 20.72
CA ALA A 561 9.60 8.59 21.11
C ALA A 561 10.42 8.17 19.88
N LYS A 562 11.74 8.03 20.08
CA LYS A 562 12.65 7.38 19.14
C LYS A 562 13.12 6.05 19.71
N ALA A 563 13.27 5.07 18.83
CA ALA A 563 13.86 3.78 19.16
C ALA A 563 14.87 3.37 18.08
N ARG A 564 15.92 2.65 18.48
CA ARG A 564 16.85 2.00 17.54
C ARG A 564 16.30 0.72 16.91
N SER A 565 15.34 0.07 17.56
CA SER A 565 14.75 -1.19 17.08
C SER A 565 13.34 -1.37 17.65
N ALA A 566 12.42 -1.88 16.81
CA ALA A 566 11.05 -2.25 17.19
C ALA A 566 10.62 -3.50 16.41
N PRO A 567 11.15 -4.70 16.74
CA PRO A 567 11.05 -5.90 15.89
C PRO A 567 9.62 -6.32 15.51
N ASP A 568 8.67 -6.18 16.43
CA ASP A 568 7.26 -6.56 16.19
C ASP A 568 6.50 -5.55 15.31
N PHE A 569 7.08 -4.37 15.08
CA PHE A 569 6.47 -3.28 14.30
C PHE A 569 7.21 -3.00 13.00
N THR A 570 8.46 -3.42 12.89
CA THR A 570 9.24 -3.31 11.66
C THR A 570 8.73 -4.28 10.60
N LEU A 571 8.42 -3.76 9.41
CA LEU A 571 7.92 -4.56 8.30
C LEU A 571 9.10 -5.14 7.51
N ASP A 572 9.51 -6.35 7.86
CA ASP A 572 10.59 -7.06 7.19
C ASP A 572 10.22 -7.37 5.73
N THR A 573 11.14 -7.09 4.81
CA THR A 573 10.99 -7.39 3.39
C THR A 573 12.05 -8.40 2.94
N LEU A 574 12.79 -8.14 1.87
CA LEU A 574 13.74 -9.09 1.33
C LEU A 574 14.98 -9.23 2.22
N SER A 575 15.25 -10.46 2.69
CA SER A 575 16.30 -10.78 3.66
C SER A 575 17.73 -10.53 3.16
N SER A 576 17.95 -10.49 1.85
CA SER A 576 19.25 -10.17 1.27
C SER A 576 19.59 -8.69 1.32
N ILE A 577 18.68 -7.84 1.81
CA ILE A 577 18.94 -6.41 2.05
C ILE A 577 19.37 -6.23 3.50
N ARG A 578 20.56 -5.67 3.69
CA ARG A 578 21.06 -5.23 4.99
C ARG A 578 20.47 -3.86 5.29
N TRP A 579 19.44 -3.82 6.11
CA TRP A 579 18.84 -2.58 6.60
C TRP A 579 19.71 -1.98 7.70
N GLU A 580 20.17 -0.76 7.50
CA GLU A 580 21.10 -0.08 8.39
C GLU A 580 20.47 1.22 8.94
N ASN A 581 20.68 1.51 10.23
CA ASN A 581 20.23 2.74 10.91
C ASN A 581 18.73 3.05 10.74
N ASP A 582 17.88 2.10 11.11
CA ASP A 582 16.43 2.33 11.13
C ASP A 582 16.08 3.58 11.96
N GLN A 583 15.34 4.49 11.35
CA GLN A 583 14.82 5.70 12.00
C GLN A 583 13.39 5.42 12.46
N ILE A 584 13.22 5.02 13.72
CA ILE A 584 11.91 4.63 14.26
C ILE A 584 11.37 5.75 15.14
N VAL A 585 10.18 6.22 14.79
CA VAL A 585 9.38 7.17 15.56
C VAL A 585 8.11 6.49 16.03
N VAL A 586 7.88 6.53 17.33
CA VAL A 586 6.71 5.93 17.98
C VAL A 586 5.94 7.02 18.68
N PHE A 587 4.63 7.07 18.49
CA PHE A 587 3.79 8.11 19.06
C PHE A 587 2.39 7.55 19.37
N GLY A 588 1.71 8.13 20.35
CA GLY A 588 0.41 7.64 20.80
C GLY A 588 -0.01 8.27 22.13
N PRO A 589 -1.25 7.98 22.59
CA PRO A 589 -1.69 8.39 23.91
C PRO A 589 -0.99 7.55 24.99
N VAL A 590 -0.76 8.16 26.15
CA VAL A 590 -0.33 7.45 27.36
C VAL A 590 -1.58 6.97 28.10
N THR A 591 -1.62 5.68 28.45
CA THR A 591 -2.74 5.13 29.22
C THR A 591 -2.68 5.60 30.66
N GLN A 592 -3.79 6.16 31.13
CA GLN A 592 -3.97 6.51 32.53
C GLN A 592 -4.32 5.23 33.34
N PRO A 593 -3.89 5.17 34.61
CA PRO A 593 -4.13 4.02 35.48
C PRO A 593 -5.61 3.82 35.85
#